data_AF-A0A933UCF6-F1
#
_entry.id   AF-A0A933UCF6-F1
#
_cell.length_a   1.000
_cell.length_b   1.000
_cell.length_c   1.000
_cell.angle_alpha   90.00
_cell.angle_beta   90.00
_cell.angle_gamma   90.00
#
_symmetry.space_group_name_H-M   'P 1'
#
loop_
_entity.id
_entity.type
_entity.pdbx_description
1 polymer ?
#
loop_
_entity_poly.entity_id
_entity_poly.type
_entity_poly.pdbx_seq_one_letter_code
_entity_poly.pdbx_strand_id
1 'polypeptide(L)'
;MPTKNEFNTSVSGGQPMVFNTAGNLTFHAAGRSRAKVEHPQGSIGADLMRRNYVRYLVERYNRFREADASFGRTKTRFSYAFIFKKIEAEFKAPTYFIPVGRFDELVDYLQARIDQTILGKKNRAHGHRNYETFDEYQAAQSQAVG
;
A
#
# COMPACT_ATOMS: atom_id res chain seq x y z
N MET A 1 -9.50 -43.01 -34.50
CA MET A 1 -8.40 -42.16 -33.99
C MET A 1 -9.00 -41.05 -33.14
N PRO A 2 -8.96 -41.18 -31.81
CA PRO A 2 -8.58 -40.05 -30.98
C PRO A 2 -7.61 -40.45 -29.85
N THR A 3 -6.47 -39.77 -29.76
CA THR A 3 -5.51 -39.90 -28.65
C THR A 3 -5.94 -38.98 -27.50
N LYS A 4 -6.32 -39.56 -26.36
CA LYS A 4 -6.45 -38.84 -25.09
C LYS A 4 -5.04 -38.59 -24.55
N ASN A 5 -4.62 -37.33 -24.45
CA ASN A 5 -3.44 -36.97 -23.67
C ASN A 5 -3.80 -37.03 -22.19
N GLU A 6 -3.20 -37.98 -21.48
CA GLU A 6 -3.21 -38.09 -20.03
C GLU A 6 -2.28 -37.00 -19.45
N PHE A 7 -2.86 -36.03 -18.75
CA PHE A 7 -2.09 -35.08 -17.95
C PHE A 7 -1.85 -35.69 -16.58
N ASN A 8 -0.65 -36.25 -16.39
CA ASN A 8 -0.23 -36.85 -15.13
C ASN A 8 0.46 -35.78 -14.27
N THR A 9 -0.20 -35.31 -13.22
CA THR A 9 0.44 -34.47 -12.18
C THR A 9 0.48 -35.25 -10.88
N SER A 10 1.64 -35.85 -10.61
CA SER A 10 2.00 -36.39 -9.31
C SER A 10 2.31 -35.24 -8.34
N VAL A 11 1.40 -34.98 -7.40
CA VAL A 11 1.73 -34.17 -6.22
C VAL A 11 2.06 -35.13 -5.08
N SER A 12 3.36 -35.33 -4.88
CA SER A 12 3.92 -35.91 -3.66
C SER A 12 3.80 -34.85 -2.56
N GLY A 13 2.95 -35.13 -1.57
CA GLY A 13 2.73 -34.23 -0.44
C GLY A 13 1.91 -34.94 0.63
N GLY A 14 2.58 -35.84 1.38
CA GLY A 14 1.96 -36.55 2.49
C GLY A 14 1.51 -35.59 3.59
N GLN A 15 0.22 -35.61 3.90
CA GLN A 15 -0.39 -35.11 5.14
C GLN A 15 -1.52 -36.07 5.56
N PRO A 16 -1.79 -36.22 6.86
CA PRO A 16 -2.63 -37.29 7.38
C PRO A 16 -4.10 -37.12 6.98
N MET A 17 -4.63 -38.13 6.32
CA MET A 17 -6.06 -38.29 6.04
C MET A 17 -6.77 -38.60 7.36
N VAL A 18 -7.63 -37.70 7.84
CA VAL A 18 -8.48 -37.98 9.00
C VAL A 18 -9.80 -38.54 8.49
N PHE A 19 -9.99 -39.84 8.67
CA PHE A 19 -11.24 -40.52 8.31
C PHE A 19 -12.23 -40.40 9.47
N ASN A 20 -13.40 -39.82 9.23
CA ASN A 20 -14.55 -39.97 10.13
C ASN A 20 -15.57 -40.91 9.46
N THR A 21 -16.11 -41.88 10.22
CA THR A 21 -16.95 -43.01 9.80
C THR A 21 -18.32 -42.63 9.20
N ALA A 22 -18.61 -41.34 8.99
CA ALA A 22 -19.74 -40.88 8.20
C ALA A 22 -19.20 -40.06 7.02
N GLY A 23 -19.41 -40.55 5.80
CA GLY A 23 -18.72 -40.13 4.58
C GLY A 23 -18.98 -38.70 4.09
N ASN A 24 -18.54 -37.71 4.86
CA ASN A 24 -18.48 -36.31 4.45
C ASN A 24 -17.02 -35.85 4.34
N LEU A 25 -16.61 -35.56 3.11
CA LEU A 25 -15.32 -34.95 2.78
C LEU A 25 -15.42 -33.44 3.00
N THR A 26 -14.91 -32.94 4.13
CA THR A 26 -14.82 -31.49 4.37
C THR A 26 -13.45 -30.99 3.92
N PHE A 27 -13.39 -30.35 2.75
CA PHE A 27 -12.19 -29.64 2.29
C PHE A 27 -12.13 -28.26 2.95
N HIS A 28 -11.29 -28.09 3.97
CA HIS A 28 -10.89 -26.75 4.43
C HIS A 28 -9.90 -26.15 3.43
N ALA A 29 -10.43 -25.53 2.36
CA ALA A 29 -9.60 -24.78 1.42
C ALA A 29 -8.95 -23.61 2.18
N ALA A 30 -7.64 -23.72 2.44
CA ALA A 30 -6.83 -22.59 2.89
C ALA A 30 -7.04 -21.43 1.90
N GLY A 31 -7.45 -20.27 2.41
CA GLY A 31 -7.84 -19.13 1.60
C GLY A 31 -6.83 -18.83 0.50
N ARG A 32 -7.33 -18.58 -0.73
CA ARG A 32 -6.52 -18.24 -1.90
C ARG A 32 -5.57 -17.09 -1.55
N SER A 33 -4.28 -17.40 -1.41
CA SER A 33 -3.23 -16.40 -1.27
C SER A 33 -3.39 -15.37 -2.39
N ARG A 34 -3.60 -14.10 -2.02
CA ARG A 34 -3.82 -13.02 -2.99
C ARG A 34 -2.52 -12.90 -3.80
N ALA A 35 -2.60 -13.19 -5.11
CA ALA A 35 -1.45 -13.09 -6.00
C ALA A 35 -0.75 -11.74 -5.79
N LYS A 36 0.59 -11.76 -5.63
CA LYS A 36 1.38 -10.54 -5.51
C LYS A 36 1.14 -9.72 -6.78
N VAL A 37 0.63 -8.50 -6.60
CA VAL A 37 0.46 -7.57 -7.72
C VAL A 37 1.85 -7.16 -8.17
N GLU A 38 2.27 -7.61 -9.35
CA GLU A 38 3.51 -7.16 -9.95
C GLU A 38 3.32 -5.73 -10.49
N HIS A 39 4.30 -4.88 -10.24
CA HIS A 39 4.30 -3.51 -10.72
C HIS A 39 5.09 -3.41 -12.02
N PRO A 40 4.58 -2.70 -13.04
CA PRO A 40 5.29 -2.57 -14.32
C PRO A 40 6.61 -1.83 -14.13
N GLN A 41 7.64 -2.23 -14.88
CA GLN A 41 8.94 -1.56 -14.86
C GLN A 41 8.76 -0.08 -15.25
N GLY A 42 9.43 0.82 -14.51
CA GLY A 42 9.28 2.27 -14.68
C GLY A 42 8.10 2.89 -13.93
N SER A 43 7.31 2.11 -13.20
CA SER A 43 6.35 2.64 -12.21
C SER A 43 6.98 2.84 -10.84
N ILE A 44 6.41 3.75 -10.04
CA ILE A 44 6.84 4.01 -8.67
C ILE A 44 6.79 2.73 -7.82
N GLY A 45 5.83 1.82 -8.07
CA GLY A 45 5.69 0.57 -7.34
C GLY A 45 6.84 -0.43 -7.57
N ALA A 46 7.55 -0.32 -8.70
CA ALA A 46 8.72 -1.12 -9.01
C ALA A 46 10.00 -0.57 -8.31
N ASP A 47 10.04 0.73 -7.99
CA ASP A 47 11.13 1.35 -7.24
C ASP A 47 10.86 1.28 -5.73
N LEU A 48 11.66 0.46 -5.03
CA LEU A 48 11.48 0.21 -3.61
C LEU A 48 11.59 1.48 -2.74
N MET A 49 12.55 2.36 -3.03
CA MET A 49 12.81 3.56 -2.24
C MET A 49 11.69 4.58 -2.42
N ARG A 50 11.34 4.87 -3.68
CA ARG A 50 10.26 5.81 -4.02
C ARG A 50 8.90 5.32 -3.54
N ARG A 51 8.61 4.02 -3.71
CA ARG A 51 7.38 3.39 -3.19
C ARG A 51 7.26 3.56 -1.67
N ASN A 52 8.34 3.29 -0.94
CA ASN A 52 8.33 3.35 0.51
C ASN A 52 8.15 4.79 1.01
N TYR A 53 8.76 5.78 0.34
CA TYR A 53 8.57 7.18 0.67
C TYR A 53 7.13 7.66 0.41
N VAL A 54 6.52 7.27 -0.72
CA VAL A 54 5.10 7.57 -0.99
C VAL A 54 4.21 6.94 0.08
N ARG A 55 4.49 5.69 0.48
CA ARG A 55 3.77 5.04 1.59
C ARG A 55 3.91 5.82 2.90
N TYR A 56 5.11 6.26 3.24
CA TYR A 56 5.38 7.09 4.42
C TYR A 56 4.54 8.38 4.40
N LEU A 57 4.51 9.11 3.28
CA LEU A 57 3.72 10.34 3.17
C LEU A 57 2.22 10.07 3.28
N VAL A 58 1.72 9.00 2.67
CA VAL A 58 0.30 8.61 2.78
C VAL A 58 -0.08 8.26 4.22
N GLU A 59 0.76 7.50 4.93
CA GLU A 59 0.57 7.20 6.35
C GLU A 59 0.59 8.48 7.19
N ARG A 60 1.52 9.40 6.91
CA ARG A 60 1.62 10.69 7.59
C ARG A 60 0.34 11.52 7.40
N TYR A 61 -0.15 11.62 6.17
CA TYR A 61 -1.42 12.30 5.87
C TYR A 61 -2.59 11.70 6.65
N ASN A 62 -2.70 10.36 6.67
CA ASN A 62 -3.79 9.70 7.38
C ASN A 62 -3.73 9.94 8.89
N ARG A 63 -2.54 9.89 9.50
CA ARG A 63 -2.35 10.22 10.93
C ARG A 63 -2.74 11.66 11.25
N PHE A 64 -2.37 12.60 10.38
CA PHE A 64 -2.73 14.02 10.56
C PHE A 64 -4.24 14.23 10.43
N ARG A 65 -4.88 13.53 9.49
CA ARG A 65 -6.34 13.55 9.33
C ARG A 65 -7.09 12.89 10.49
N GLU A 66 -6.54 11.85 11.06
CA GLU A 66 -7.08 11.22 12.27
C GLU A 66 -7.00 12.16 13.48
N ALA A 67 -5.85 12.82 13.68
CA ALA A 67 -5.72 13.87 14.69
C ALA A 67 -6.69 15.04 14.44
N ASP A 68 -6.88 15.44 13.17
CA ASP A 68 -7.85 16.47 12.78
C ASP A 68 -9.29 16.13 13.20
N ALA A 69 -9.67 14.85 13.13
CA ALA A 69 -10.99 14.39 13.57
C ALA A 69 -11.19 14.60 15.08
N SER A 70 -10.11 14.47 15.87
CA SER A 70 -10.13 14.75 17.32
C SER A 70 -10.35 16.23 17.66
N PHE A 71 -10.11 17.17 16.73
CA PHE A 71 -10.42 18.60 16.93
C PHE A 71 -11.89 18.96 16.64
N GLY A 72 -12.78 17.96 16.54
CA GLY A 72 -14.24 18.15 16.51
C GLY A 72 -14.83 18.55 15.15
N ARG A 73 -14.04 18.58 14.07
CA ARG A 73 -14.52 18.98 12.74
C ARG A 73 -15.12 17.87 11.88
N THR A 74 -15.02 16.60 12.27
CA THR A 74 -15.48 15.50 11.40
C THR A 74 -16.30 14.48 12.18
N LYS A 75 -17.63 14.50 11.97
CA LYS A 75 -18.59 13.52 12.49
C LYS A 75 -18.52 12.16 11.75
N THR A 76 -17.87 12.12 10.59
CA THR A 76 -17.80 10.95 9.71
C THR A 76 -16.51 10.17 9.94
N ARG A 77 -16.60 8.83 9.97
CA ARG A 77 -15.45 7.94 10.10
C ARG A 77 -14.47 8.18 8.93
N PHE A 78 -13.26 8.66 9.24
CA PHE A 78 -12.23 8.89 8.24
C PHE A 78 -11.85 7.57 7.56
N SER A 79 -11.81 7.55 6.22
CA SER A 79 -11.39 6.39 5.45
C SER A 79 -10.00 6.61 4.88
N TYR A 80 -9.08 5.72 5.24
CA TYR A 80 -7.71 5.69 4.71
C TYR A 80 -7.68 5.51 3.19
N ALA A 81 -8.73 4.95 2.59
CA ALA A 81 -8.86 4.80 1.13
C ALA A 81 -9.12 6.14 0.41
N PHE A 82 -9.51 7.20 1.12
CA PHE A 82 -9.88 8.48 0.50
C PHE A 82 -8.71 9.13 -0.24
N ILE A 83 -7.50 9.08 0.32
CA ILE A 83 -6.33 9.69 -0.31
C ILE A 83 -5.95 8.95 -1.60
N PHE A 84 -6.01 7.61 -1.60
CA PHE A 84 -5.76 6.81 -2.80
C PHE A 84 -6.74 7.14 -3.93
N LYS A 85 -8.04 7.29 -3.63
CA LYS A 85 -9.04 7.74 -4.62
C LYS A 85 -8.75 9.13 -5.18
N LYS A 86 -8.23 10.04 -4.35
CA LYS A 86 -7.87 11.39 -4.78
C LYS A 86 -6.61 11.40 -5.66
N ILE A 87 -5.61 10.60 -5.31
CA ILE A 87 -4.42 10.39 -6.15
C ILE A 87 -4.85 9.80 -7.50
N GLU A 88 -5.70 8.78 -7.51
CA GLU A 88 -6.18 8.16 -8.73
C GLU A 88 -6.96 9.13 -9.63
N ALA A 89 -7.80 9.99 -9.04
CA ALA A 89 -8.52 11.02 -9.77
C ALA A 89 -7.60 12.09 -10.40
N GLU A 90 -6.52 12.45 -9.71
CA GLU A 90 -5.55 13.47 -10.13
C GLU A 90 -4.58 12.92 -11.19
N PHE A 91 -3.94 11.79 -10.90
CA PHE A 91 -2.88 11.20 -11.72
C PHE A 91 -3.42 10.24 -12.79
N LYS A 92 -4.72 9.95 -12.78
CA LYS A 92 -5.41 8.99 -13.68
C LYS A 92 -4.85 7.57 -13.60
N ALA A 93 -4.17 7.25 -12.51
CA ALA A 93 -3.55 5.95 -12.27
C ALA A 93 -3.55 5.62 -10.77
N PRO A 94 -3.62 4.33 -10.41
CA PRO A 94 -3.40 3.90 -9.03
C PRO A 94 -2.03 4.35 -8.54
N THR A 95 -1.92 4.73 -7.26
CA THR A 95 -0.75 5.41 -6.68
C THR A 95 0.60 4.76 -7.02
N TYR A 96 0.71 3.43 -6.98
CA TYR A 96 1.96 2.73 -7.26
C TYR A 96 2.18 2.38 -8.74
N PHE A 97 1.18 2.61 -9.60
CA PHE A 97 1.27 2.43 -11.05
C PHE A 97 1.63 3.72 -11.78
N ILE A 98 1.74 4.83 -11.06
CA ILE A 98 2.21 6.11 -11.60
C ILE A 98 3.66 5.94 -12.09
N PRO A 99 4.03 6.47 -13.27
CA PRO A 99 5.40 6.45 -13.77
C PRO A 99 6.38 7.17 -12.82
N VAL A 100 7.61 6.67 -12.69
CA VAL A 100 8.66 7.29 -11.86
C VAL A 100 8.94 8.74 -12.26
N GLY A 101 8.79 9.09 -13.54
CA GLY A 101 8.96 10.48 -14.00
C GLY A 101 7.97 11.49 -13.41
N ARG A 102 6.87 11.03 -12.79
CA ARG A 102 5.88 11.87 -12.08
C ARG A 102 5.98 11.74 -10.56
N PHE A 103 7.07 11.17 -10.07
CA PHE A 103 7.28 10.98 -8.63
C PHE A 103 7.29 12.30 -7.87
N ASP A 104 8.02 13.31 -8.36
CA ASP A 104 8.12 14.60 -7.69
C ASP A 104 6.76 15.31 -7.62
N GLU A 105 5.97 15.29 -8.71
CA GLU A 105 4.57 15.77 -8.70
C GLU A 105 3.72 15.08 -7.62
N LEU A 106 3.85 13.76 -7.48
CA LEU A 106 3.10 12.99 -6.48
C LEU A 106 3.52 13.35 -5.05
N VAL A 107 4.82 13.53 -4.84
CA VAL A 107 5.38 13.95 -3.54
C VAL A 107 4.87 15.34 -3.18
N ASP A 108 4.98 16.31 -4.09
CA ASP A 108 4.50 17.69 -3.87
C ASP A 108 3.00 17.71 -3.58
N TYR A 109 2.21 16.94 -4.34
CA TYR A 109 0.78 16.79 -4.11
C TYR A 109 0.47 16.26 -2.70
N LEU A 110 1.17 15.22 -2.26
CA LEU A 110 0.98 14.62 -0.94
C LEU A 110 1.41 15.57 0.19
N GLN A 111 2.57 16.22 0.04
CA GLN A 111 3.09 17.20 0.98
C GLN A 111 2.12 18.38 1.14
N ALA A 112 1.66 18.96 0.04
CA ALA A 112 0.66 20.04 0.06
C ALA A 112 -0.62 19.62 0.79
N ARG A 113 -1.07 18.36 0.60
CA ARG A 113 -2.25 17.82 1.28
C ARG A 113 -2.04 17.60 2.78
N ILE A 114 -0.84 17.21 3.20
CA ILE A 114 -0.45 17.15 4.62
C ILE A 114 -0.44 18.55 5.22
N ASP A 115 0.17 19.52 4.54
CA ASP A 115 0.28 20.90 5.03
C ASP A 115 -1.07 21.62 5.11
N GLN A 116 -2.05 21.19 4.32
CA GLN A 116 -3.42 21.70 4.38
C GLN A 116 -4.26 21.14 5.54
N THR A 117 -3.77 20.12 6.27
CA THR A 117 -4.45 19.59 7.46
C THR A 117 -4.43 20.60 8.62
N ILE A 118 -5.33 20.46 9.61
CA ILE A 118 -5.37 21.38 10.76
C ILE A 118 -4.07 21.23 11.56
N LEU A 119 -3.67 19.98 11.85
CA LEU A 119 -2.40 19.70 12.51
C LEU A 119 -1.20 20.19 11.69
N GLY A 120 -1.20 19.98 10.36
CA GLY A 120 -0.13 20.44 9.47
C GLY A 120 0.03 21.96 9.46
N LYS A 121 -1.08 22.70 9.39
CA LYS A 121 -1.10 24.17 9.51
C LYS A 121 -0.58 24.62 10.87
N LYS A 122 -1.02 23.96 11.95
CA LYS A 122 -0.60 24.28 13.32
C LYS A 122 0.90 24.05 13.51
N ASN A 123 1.42 22.91 13.08
CA ASN A 123 2.85 22.60 13.13
C ASN A 123 3.68 23.63 12.38
N ARG A 124 3.25 24.01 11.16
CA ARG A 124 3.93 25.04 10.37
C ARG A 124 3.93 26.39 11.08
N ALA A 125 2.83 26.78 11.73
CA ALA A 125 2.76 28.00 12.53
C ALA A 125 3.72 27.98 13.74
N HIS A 126 4.02 26.81 14.29
CA HIS A 126 4.98 26.61 15.39
C HIS A 126 6.41 26.26 14.92
N GLY A 127 6.68 26.24 13.61
CA GLY A 127 7.99 25.86 13.08
C GLY A 127 8.32 24.36 13.20
N HIS A 128 7.34 23.51 13.51
CA HIS A 128 7.53 22.06 13.54
C HIS A 128 7.46 21.44 12.14
N ARG A 129 8.35 20.48 11.88
CA ARG A 129 8.41 19.75 10.61
C ARG A 129 7.26 18.74 10.50
N ASN A 130 6.57 18.75 9.36
CA ASN A 130 5.46 17.83 9.11
C ASN A 130 5.91 16.46 8.58
N TYR A 131 6.97 16.44 7.78
CA TYR A 131 7.53 15.26 7.11
C TYR A 131 9.04 15.43 6.88
N GLU A 132 9.71 14.31 6.63
CA GLU A 132 11.08 14.26 6.13
C GLU A 132 11.09 14.45 4.60
N THR A 133 12.18 15.03 4.08
CA THR A 133 12.42 15.08 2.64
C THR A 133 12.79 13.70 2.11
N PHE A 134 12.71 13.52 0.78
CA PHE A 134 13.07 12.25 0.17
C PHE A 134 14.54 11.87 0.41
N ASP A 135 15.45 12.85 0.34
CA ASP A 135 16.88 12.65 0.56
C ASP A 135 17.18 12.21 2.01
N GLU A 136 16.59 12.88 3.00
CA GLU A 136 16.71 12.50 4.42
C GLU A 136 16.14 11.10 4.67
N TYR A 137 14.98 10.79 4.08
CA TYR A 137 14.36 9.48 4.18
C TYR A 137 15.26 8.39 3.57
N GLN A 138 15.85 8.67 2.41
CA GLN A 138 16.77 7.75 1.74
C GLN A 138 18.05 7.53 2.56
N ALA A 139 18.61 8.60 3.15
CA ALA A 139 19.77 8.51 4.02
C ALA A 139 19.48 7.64 5.25
N ALA A 140 18.32 7.84 5.90
CA ALA A 140 17.90 7.05 7.04
C ALA A 140 17.71 5.55 6.70
N GLN A 141 17.11 5.25 5.53
CA GLN A 141 16.93 3.86 5.07
C GLN A 141 18.24 3.18 4.71
N SER A 142 19.23 3.93 4.21
CA SER A 142 20.54 3.38 3.82
C SER A 142 21.41 3.06 5.04
N GLN A 143 21.23 3.78 6.16
CA GLN A 143 21.96 3.55 7.42
C GLN A 143 21.40 2.39 8.25
N ALA A 144 20.16 1.94 7.98
CA ALA A 144 19.53 0.84 8.70
C ALA A 144 19.96 -0.56 8.20
N VAL A 145 20.83 -0.64 7.18
CA VAL A 145 21.33 -1.89 6.57
C VAL A 145 22.82 -2.11 6.87
N GLY A 146 23.40 -1.36 7.82
CA GLY A 146 24.78 -1.48 8.28
C GLY A 146 24.92 -2.35 9.53
#